data_AF-A0A2M7SM46-F1
#
_entry.id   AF-A0A2M7SM46-F1
#
_cell.length_a   1.000
_cell.length_b   1.000
_cell.length_c   1.000
_cell.angle_alpha   90.00
_cell.angle_beta   90.00
_cell.angle_gamma   90.00
#
_symmetry.space_group_name_H-M   'P 1'
#
loop_
_entity.id
_entity.type
_entity.pdbx_description
1 polymer ?
#
loop_
_entity_poly.entity_id
_entity_poly.type
_entity_poly.pdbx_seq_one_letter_code
_entity_poly.pdbx_strand_id
1 'polypeptide(L)'
;DGSEKEIGEGYWLCKAVASDIEQKKVIPLYFEAYSQEAQGFKSENDQLSRCIDLIFGQIGNRGIHAIDRGGDRGFLSIRSIWAKRRLPGS
;
A
#
# COMPACT_ATOMS: atom_id res chain seq x y z
N ASP A 1 13.27 -4.39 -10.30
CA ASP A 1 12.47 -3.83 -11.42
C ASP A 1 11.58 -4.89 -12.09
N GLY A 2 11.67 -6.18 -11.74
CA GLY A 2 10.87 -7.22 -12.42
C GLY A 2 11.14 -7.24 -13.94
N SER A 3 12.30 -6.72 -14.36
CA SER A 3 12.68 -6.62 -15.77
C SER A 3 13.12 -7.98 -16.31
N GLU A 4 13.57 -8.86 -15.44
CA GLU A 4 13.67 -10.29 -15.67
C GLU A 4 12.27 -10.87 -15.41
N LYS A 5 11.60 -11.37 -16.45
CA LYS A 5 10.23 -11.92 -16.40
C LYS A 5 10.14 -13.24 -15.61
N GLU A 6 10.97 -13.40 -14.59
CA GLU A 6 10.98 -14.56 -13.72
C GLU A 6 10.14 -14.26 -12.48
N ILE A 7 9.11 -15.07 -12.26
CA ILE A 7 8.40 -15.08 -10.98
C ILE A 7 9.31 -15.79 -10.00
N GLY A 8 10.11 -15.05 -9.24
CA GLY A 8 10.94 -15.63 -8.19
C GLY A 8 10.08 -16.28 -7.11
N GLU A 9 10.43 -17.52 -6.74
CA GLU A 9 9.88 -18.18 -5.55
C GLU A 9 10.38 -17.46 -4.30
N GLY A 10 9.58 -16.52 -3.79
CA GLY A 10 10.01 -15.67 -2.69
C GLY A 10 8.90 -14.80 -2.11
N TYR A 11 9.22 -14.14 -1.00
CA TYR A 11 8.31 -13.22 -0.34
C TYR A 11 8.31 -11.86 -1.04
N TRP A 12 7.11 -11.36 -1.28
CA TRP A 12 6.84 -10.04 -1.81
C TRP A 12 6.68 -9.06 -0.64
N LEU A 13 7.08 -7.81 -0.86
CA LEU A 13 7.05 -6.79 0.20
C LEU A 13 5.95 -5.77 -0.07
N CYS A 14 5.09 -5.54 0.93
CA CYS A 14 4.20 -4.39 1.00
C CYS A 14 4.77 -3.38 2.00
N LYS A 15 5.07 -2.17 1.55
CA LYS A 15 5.67 -1.13 2.40
C LYS A 15 5.00 0.22 2.19
N ALA A 16 4.88 0.99 3.27
CA ALA A 16 4.46 2.37 3.24
C ALA A 16 5.35 3.21 4.15
N VAL A 17 5.70 4.40 3.67
CA VAL A 17 6.53 5.37 4.40
C VAL A 17 5.88 6.75 4.31
N ALA A 18 5.98 7.51 5.38
CA ALA A 18 5.74 8.95 5.38
C ALA A 18 7.07 9.68 5.23
N SER A 19 7.01 10.86 4.62
CA SER A 19 8.12 11.80 4.60
C SER A 19 7.71 13.04 5.38
N ASP A 20 8.46 13.36 6.43
CA ASP A 20 8.39 14.66 7.07
C ASP A 20 9.35 15.60 6.33
N ILE A 21 8.78 16.51 5.53
CA ILE A 21 9.52 17.45 4.69
C ILE A 21 10.30 18.46 5.54
N GLU A 22 9.72 18.89 6.66
CA GLU A 22 10.34 19.89 7.54
C GLU A 22 11.54 19.30 8.27
N GLN A 23 11.39 18.07 8.78
CA GLN A 23 12.44 17.39 9.53
C GLN A 23 13.38 16.55 8.67
N LYS A 24 13.14 16.45 7.35
CA LYS A 24 13.87 15.61 6.39
C LYS A 24 13.99 14.15 6.86
N LYS A 25 12.90 13.61 7.40
CA LYS A 25 12.86 12.24 7.96
C LYS A 25 11.93 11.34 7.16
N VAL A 26 12.36 10.10 6.97
CA VAL A 26 11.51 9.01 6.48
C VAL A 26 10.97 8.26 7.69
N ILE A 27 9.66 8.16 7.80
CA ILE A 27 8.96 7.50 8.90
C ILE A 27 8.29 6.24 8.34
N PRO A 28 8.68 5.03 8.76
CA PRO A 28 8.01 3.81 8.33
C PRO A 28 6.59 3.75 8.92
N LEU A 29 5.59 3.51 8.06
CA LEU A 29 4.18 3.37 8.48
C LEU A 29 3.71 1.92 8.44
N TYR A 30 4.22 1.14 7.49
CA TYR A 30 3.83 -0.24 7.28
C TYR A 30 4.93 -1.04 6.59
N PHE A 31 5.11 -2.29 7.02
CA PHE A 31 6.02 -3.24 6.39
C PHE A 31 5.50 -4.67 6.58
N GLU A 32 5.23 -5.37 5.48
CA GLU A 32 4.79 -6.75 5.49
C GLU A 32 5.52 -7.52 4.37
N ALA A 33 5.96 -8.73 4.69
CA ALA A 33 6.38 -9.72 3.72
C ALA A 33 5.26 -10.75 3.55
N TYR A 34 4.87 -11.05 2.31
CA TYR A 34 3.82 -12.03 2.00
C TYR A 34 4.25 -12.96 0.87
N SER A 35 3.80 -14.22 0.93
CA SER A 35 3.99 -15.19 -0.16
C SER A 35 2.67 -15.39 -0.91
N GLN A 36 2.73 -15.54 -2.22
CA GLN A 36 1.58 -15.90 -3.05
C GLN A 36 1.12 -17.35 -2.83
N GLU A 37 1.99 -18.18 -2.26
CA GLU A 37 1.72 -19.58 -1.93
C GLU A 37 1.20 -19.77 -0.50
N ALA A 38 1.21 -18.70 0.30
CA ALA A 38 0.74 -18.77 1.68
C ALA A 38 -0.75 -19.11 1.72
N GLN A 39 -1.13 -20.02 2.62
CA GLN A 39 -2.53 -20.34 2.87
C GLN A 39 -3.28 -19.07 3.28
N GLY A 40 -4.32 -18.71 2.52
CA GLY A 40 -5.10 -17.48 2.75
C GLY A 40 -4.63 -16.27 1.95
N PHE A 41 -3.59 -16.39 1.10
CA PHE A 41 -3.30 -15.37 0.10
C PHE A 41 -4.49 -15.22 -0.85
N LYS A 42 -5.01 -13.99 -0.95
CA LYS A 42 -6.14 -13.65 -1.84
C LYS A 42 -5.68 -12.99 -3.13
N SER A 43 -4.94 -11.88 -2.99
CA SER A 43 -4.37 -11.12 -4.10
C SER A 43 -3.41 -10.04 -3.57
N GLU A 44 -2.54 -9.52 -4.44
CA GLU A 44 -1.74 -8.31 -4.15
C GLU A 44 -2.63 -7.10 -3.78
N ASN A 45 -3.81 -6.99 -4.38
CA ASN A 45 -4.75 -5.90 -4.08
C ASN A 45 -5.33 -6.00 -2.67
N ASP A 46 -5.56 -7.22 -2.17
CA ASP A 46 -6.00 -7.44 -0.78
C ASP A 46 -4.91 -7.01 0.20
N GLN A 47 -3.65 -7.38 -0.08
CA GLN A 47 -2.48 -6.94 0.69
C GLN A 47 -2.37 -5.41 0.76
N LEU A 48 -2.50 -4.75 -0.39
CA LEU A 48 -2.44 -3.30 -0.48
C LEU A 48 -3.65 -2.62 0.18
N SER A 49 -4.84 -3.19 0.06
CA SER A 49 -6.05 -2.67 0.72
C SER A 49 -5.94 -2.73 2.23
N ARG A 50 -5.37 -3.80 2.81
CA ARG A 50 -5.11 -3.90 4.25
C ARG A 50 -4.11 -2.86 4.73
N CYS A 51 -3.02 -2.67 3.99
CA CYS A 51 -2.03 -1.64 4.27
C CYS A 51 -2.67 -0.24 4.30
N ILE A 52 -3.44 0.10 3.27
CA ILE A 52 -4.21 1.35 3.16
C ILE A 52 -5.16 1.49 4.36
N ASP A 53 -6.00 0.49 4.61
CA ASP A 53 -7.03 0.56 5.66
C ASP A 53 -6.42 0.72 7.05
N LEU A 54 -5.30 0.05 7.33
CA LEU A 54 -4.57 0.22 8.59
C LEU A 54 -4.02 1.64 8.72
N ILE A 55 -3.30 2.14 7.71
CA ILE A 55 -2.70 3.47 7.76
C ILE A 55 -3.78 4.53 7.91
N PHE A 56 -4.79 4.54 7.03
CA PHE A 56 -5.86 5.52 7.07
C PHE A 56 -6.72 5.41 8.32
N GLY A 57 -6.90 4.21 8.88
CA GLY A 57 -7.56 4.03 10.18
C GLY A 57 -6.80 4.71 11.34
N GLN A 58 -5.47 4.81 11.27
CA GLN A 58 -4.64 5.43 12.30
C GLN A 58 -4.40 6.92 12.09
N ILE A 59 -4.15 7.36 10.85
CA ILE A 59 -3.77 8.76 10.55
C ILE A 59 -4.90 9.61 10.00
N GLY A 60 -6.03 8.99 9.63
CA GLY A 60 -7.16 9.67 8.99
C GLY A 60 -6.80 10.18 7.59
N ASN A 61 -7.30 11.36 7.23
CA ASN A 61 -7.10 11.98 5.92
C ASN A 61 -5.88 12.93 5.86
N ARG A 62 -4.94 12.82 6.80
CA ARG A 62 -3.79 13.72 6.92
C ARG A 62 -2.70 13.36 5.91
N GLY A 63 -2.25 14.36 5.15
CA GLY A 63 -1.10 14.26 4.25
C GLY A 63 -1.46 14.03 2.78
N ILE A 64 -0.41 13.95 1.95
CA ILE A 64 -0.49 13.63 0.52
C ILE A 64 -0.02 12.20 0.35
N HIS A 65 -0.84 11.37 -0.31
CA HIS A 65 -0.52 9.97 -0.56
C HIS A 65 -0.11 9.80 -2.02
N ALA A 66 1.08 9.24 -2.23
CA ALA A 66 1.56 8.83 -3.54
C ALA A 66 1.74 7.32 -3.55
N ILE A 67 1.26 6.66 -4.60
CA ILE A 67 1.41 5.22 -4.80
C ILE A 67 2.24 5.03 -6.07
N ASP A 68 3.33 4.28 -5.95
CA ASP A 68 4.24 4.04 -7.06
C ASP A 68 3.65 3.05 -8.08
N ARG A 69 4.15 3.09 -9.32
CA ARG A 69 3.66 2.30 -10.46
C ARG A 69 3.67 0.79 -10.22
N GLY A 70 4.52 0.29 -9.32
CA GLY A 70 4.49 -1.11 -8.88
C GLY A 70 3.16 -1.55 -8.29
N GLY A 71 2.45 -0.65 -7.58
CA GLY A 71 1.09 -0.88 -7.07
C GLY A 71 -0.02 -0.44 -8.03
N ASP A 72 0.34 0.12 -9.18
CA ASP A 72 -0.56 0.65 -10.22
C ASP A 72 -0.49 -0.17 -11.51
N ARG A 73 -0.37 -1.50 -11.40
CA ARG A 73 -0.50 -2.44 -12.53
C ARG A 73 -1.95 -2.52 -13.06
N GLY A 74 -2.66 -1.39 -13.12
CA GLY A 74 -3.97 -1.22 -13.75
C GLY A 74 -5.19 -1.59 -12.90
N PHE A 75 -5.02 -2.04 -11.65
CA PHE A 75 -6.14 -2.52 -10.83
C PHE A 75 -6.42 -1.68 -9.58
N LEU A 76 -5.49 -0.84 -9.14
CA LEU A 76 -5.77 0.03 -8.01
C LEU A 76 -6.77 1.10 -8.47
N SER A 77 -8.04 0.88 -8.17
CA SER A 77 -9.05 1.90 -8.33
C SER A 77 -8.71 3.01 -7.34
N ILE A 78 -7.88 3.97 -7.78
CA ILE A 78 -7.59 5.22 -7.08
C ILE A 78 -8.90 5.85 -6.59
N ARG A 79 -10.00 5.59 -7.31
CA ARG A 79 -11.38 5.91 -6.98
C ARG A 79 -11.85 5.45 -5.59
N SER A 80 -11.43 4.28 -5.07
CA SER A 80 -11.83 3.81 -3.72
C SER A 80 -11.13 4.60 -2.61
N ILE A 81 -9.85 4.91 -2.80
CA ILE A 81 -9.05 5.76 -1.92
C ILE A 81 -9.64 7.17 -1.87
N TRP A 82 -10.03 7.73 -3.03
CA TRP A 82 -10.70 9.03 -3.11
C TRP A 82 -12.17 9.00 -2.62
N ALA A 83 -12.88 7.87 -2.75
CA ALA A 83 -14.24 7.72 -2.27
C ALA A 83 -14.31 7.64 -0.73
N LYS A 84 -13.37 6.95 -0.07
CA LYS A 84 -13.25 6.95 1.40
C LYS A 84 -12.95 8.34 1.98
N ARG A 85 -12.39 9.28 1.19
CA ARG A 85 -12.21 10.70 1.59
C ARG A 85 -13.50 11.51 1.60
N ARG A 86 -14.60 11.01 1.00
CA ARG A 86 -15.88 11.73 0.87
C ARG A 86 -16.95 11.36 1.89
N LEU A 87 -16.69 10.43 2.80
CA LEU A 87 -17.62 10.13 3.89
C LEU A 87 -17.15 10.87 5.16
N PRO A 88 -17.81 11.99 5.53
CA PRO A 88 -17.60 12.60 6.83
C PRO A 88 -18.29 11.72 7.88
N GLY A 89 -17.50 11.18 8.83
CA GLY A 89 -17.98 10.58 10.07
C GLY A 89 -18.55 9.15 9.95
N SER A 90 -17.93 8.25 10.70
CA SER A 90 -18.58 7.12 11.38
C SER A 90 -18.12 7.10 12.82
#